data_AF-A0A7J5U5W4-F1
#
_entry.id   AF-A0A7J5U5W4-F1
#
_cell.length_a   1.000
_cell.length_b   1.000
_cell.length_c   1.000
_cell.angle_alpha   90.00
_cell.angle_beta   90.00
_cell.angle_gamma   90.00
#
_symmetry.space_group_name_H-M   'P 1'
#
loop_
_entity.id
_entity.type
_entity.pdbx_description
1 polymer ?
#
loop_
_entity_poly.entity_id
_entity_poly.type
_entity_poly.pdbx_seq_one_letter_code
_entity_poly.pdbx_strand_id
1 'polypeptide(L)'
;MTHNDIFNVLTDAISSAIRDEWLIARLNVQILTDGTDIEFDGTYLTATNELKVLDTDFPDEVTDVVRALYLLRKNANEPRANRLQIDLTAQGKFKAEFSWDQELQDEDDFFAAGGSARDWVALRDAKYGPPDVKE
;
A
#
# COMPACT_ATOMS: atom_id res chain seq x y z
N MET A 1 14.45 -6.50 -13.73
CA MET A 1 13.14 -6.90 -13.21
C MET A 1 12.06 -6.24 -14.06
N THR A 2 11.02 -6.98 -14.43
CA THR A 2 9.89 -6.45 -15.21
C THR A 2 8.68 -6.21 -14.29
N HIS A 3 7.69 -5.46 -14.77
CA HIS A 3 6.41 -5.28 -14.06
C HIS A 3 5.76 -6.63 -13.70
N ASN A 4 5.84 -7.62 -14.59
CA ASN A 4 5.24 -8.93 -14.35
C ASN A 4 5.94 -9.68 -13.20
N ASP A 5 7.28 -9.57 -13.10
CA ASP A 5 8.02 -10.21 -12.00
C ASP A 5 7.58 -9.65 -10.64
N ILE A 6 7.39 -8.33 -10.57
CA ILE A 6 6.95 -7.64 -9.35
C ILE A 6 5.56 -8.11 -8.92
N PHE A 7 4.59 -8.11 -9.84
CA PHE A 7 3.22 -8.51 -9.51
C PHE A 7 3.12 -10.01 -9.19
N ASN A 8 3.96 -10.86 -9.79
CA ASN A 8 4.04 -12.27 -9.40
C ASN A 8 4.48 -12.43 -7.95
N VAL A 9 5.54 -11.74 -7.52
CA VAL A 9 6.01 -11.79 -6.12
C VAL A 9 4.93 -11.30 -5.16
N LEU A 10 4.26 -10.18 -5.48
CA LEU A 10 3.20 -9.62 -4.64
C LEU A 10 1.98 -10.55 -4.53
N THR A 11 1.53 -11.11 -5.66
CA THR A 11 0.36 -11.99 -5.66
C THR A 11 0.65 -13.35 -5.01
N ASP A 12 1.88 -13.85 -5.11
CA ASP A 12 2.33 -15.04 -4.37
C ASP A 12 2.38 -14.78 -2.86
N ALA A 13 2.94 -13.63 -2.44
CA ALA A 13 2.98 -13.24 -1.03
C ALA A 13 1.57 -13.14 -0.41
N ILE A 14 0.63 -12.49 -1.10
CA ILE A 14 -0.77 -12.41 -0.67
C ILE A 14 -1.38 -13.81 -0.54
N SER A 15 -1.20 -14.67 -1.54
CA SER A 15 -1.78 -16.01 -1.55
C SER A 15 -1.20 -16.90 -0.45
N SER A 16 0.10 -16.79 -0.21
CA SER A 16 0.84 -17.56 0.80
C SER A 16 0.50 -17.13 2.23
N ALA A 17 0.11 -15.87 2.44
CA ALA A 17 -0.30 -15.37 3.75
C ALA A 17 -1.69 -15.87 4.18
N ILE A 18 -2.57 -16.24 3.24
CA ILE A 18 -3.94 -16.66 3.53
C ILE A 18 -4.03 -18.19 3.63
N ARG A 19 -4.33 -18.70 4.82
CA ARG A 19 -4.47 -20.15 5.07
C ARG A 19 -5.89 -20.69 4.89
N ASP A 20 -6.89 -19.81 4.92
CA ASP A 20 -8.31 -20.16 4.79
C ASP A 20 -8.71 -20.30 3.31
N GLU A 21 -9.91 -20.85 3.04
CA GLU A 21 -10.57 -20.62 1.75
C GLU A 21 -11.03 -19.16 1.65
N TRP A 22 -10.68 -18.49 0.55
CA TRP A 22 -10.93 -17.07 0.33
C TRP A 22 -11.45 -16.78 -1.08
N LEU A 23 -12.08 -15.62 -1.24
CA LEU A 23 -12.69 -15.18 -2.51
C LEU A 23 -11.85 -14.12 -3.20
N ILE A 24 -11.52 -13.07 -2.44
CA ILE A 24 -10.76 -11.90 -2.90
C ILE A 24 -9.95 -11.35 -1.73
N ALA A 25 -8.73 -10.90 -2.02
CA ALA A 25 -7.83 -10.24 -1.11
C ALA A 25 -7.49 -8.86 -1.67
N ARG A 26 -7.41 -7.88 -0.78
CA ARG A 26 -6.95 -6.52 -1.07
C ARG A 26 -5.69 -6.27 -0.27
N LEU A 27 -4.62 -5.95 -0.97
CA LEU A 27 -3.39 -5.41 -0.40
C LEU A 27 -3.32 -3.92 -0.73
N ASN A 28 -3.09 -3.09 0.27
CA ASN A 28 -2.73 -1.69 0.12
C ASN A 28 -1.25 -1.53 0.48
N VAL A 29 -0.57 -0.76 -0.32
CA VAL A 29 0.86 -0.48 -0.18
C VAL A 29 1.03 1.03 -0.14
N GLN A 30 1.67 1.52 0.90
CA GLN A 30 2.03 2.92 1.06
C GLN A 30 3.53 3.06 0.86
N ILE A 31 3.93 4.01 0.01
CA ILE A 31 5.33 4.23 -0.34
C ILE A 31 5.73 5.57 0.25
N LEU A 32 6.58 5.52 1.28
CA LEU A 32 7.00 6.65 2.10
C LEU A 32 8.49 6.94 1.86
N THR A 33 8.91 8.14 2.26
CA THR A 33 10.31 8.58 2.25
C THR A 33 11.00 8.29 0.91
N ASP A 34 10.36 8.71 -0.19
CA ASP A 34 10.82 8.52 -1.58
C ASP A 34 11.12 7.05 -1.94
N GLY A 35 10.36 6.10 -1.39
CA GLY A 35 10.51 4.66 -1.64
C GLY A 35 11.49 3.94 -0.71
N THR A 36 12.00 4.64 0.31
CA THR A 36 12.86 4.03 1.33
C THR A 36 12.04 3.20 2.31
N ASP A 37 10.85 3.69 2.67
CA ASP A 37 9.97 3.03 3.63
C ASP A 37 8.67 2.60 2.92
N ILE A 38 8.21 1.38 3.21
CA ILE A 38 7.07 0.76 2.52
C ILE A 38 6.23 0.08 3.58
N GLU A 39 4.98 0.51 3.68
CA GLU A 39 4.01 -0.08 4.60
C GLU A 39 2.97 -0.91 3.84
N PHE A 40 2.61 -2.04 4.43
CA PHE A 40 1.64 -2.98 3.90
C PHE A 40 0.48 -3.15 4.86
N ASP A 41 -0.74 -2.95 4.36
CA ASP A 41 -1.97 -3.30 5.06
C ASP A 41 -2.91 -4.03 4.10
N GLY A 42 -3.84 -4.83 4.63
CA GLY A 42 -4.74 -5.54 3.74
C GLY A 42 -5.86 -6.26 4.45
N THR A 43 -6.81 -6.72 3.64
CA THR A 43 -7.93 -7.53 4.08
C THR A 43 -8.28 -8.58 3.04
N TYR A 44 -8.94 -9.65 3.44
CA TYR A 44 -9.48 -10.65 2.52
C TYR A 44 -10.87 -11.09 2.95
N LEU A 45 -11.67 -11.48 1.96
CA LEU A 45 -12.98 -12.10 2.18
C LEU A 45 -12.83 -13.62 2.16
N THR A 46 -13.30 -14.28 3.21
CA THR A 46 -13.42 -15.75 3.24
C THR A 46 -14.52 -16.24 2.31
N ALA A 47 -14.56 -17.55 2.05
CA ALA A 47 -15.67 -18.20 1.33
C ALA A 47 -17.04 -18.00 2.00
N THR A 48 -17.08 -17.64 3.30
CA THR A 48 -18.31 -17.35 4.04
C THR A 48 -18.66 -15.86 4.08
N ASN A 49 -18.02 -15.03 3.24
CA ASN A 49 -18.18 -13.58 3.20
C ASN A 49 -17.76 -12.85 4.51
N GLU A 50 -16.89 -13.46 5.31
CA GLU A 50 -16.29 -12.79 6.47
C GLU A 50 -15.07 -11.98 6.03
N LEU A 51 -15.01 -10.71 6.45
CA LEU A 51 -13.84 -9.85 6.23
C LEU A 51 -12.80 -10.11 7.32
N LYS A 52 -11.60 -10.51 6.91
CA LYS A 52 -10.45 -10.74 7.78
C LYS A 52 -9.29 -9.83 7.40
N VAL A 53 -8.42 -9.54 8.37
CA VAL A 53 -7.17 -8.80 8.15
C VAL A 53 -6.17 -9.73 7.47
N LEU A 54 -5.51 -9.23 6.43
CA LEU A 54 -4.41 -9.94 5.77
C LEU A 54 -3.15 -9.83 6.65
N ASP A 55 -2.49 -10.95 6.88
CA ASP A 55 -1.17 -10.95 7.50
C ASP A 55 -0.15 -10.38 6.50
N THR A 56 0.42 -9.21 6.82
CA THR A 56 1.33 -8.47 5.94
C THR A 56 2.78 -8.50 6.43
N ASP A 57 3.14 -9.46 7.29
CA ASP A 57 4.51 -9.77 7.68
C ASP A 57 5.24 -10.49 6.53
N PHE A 58 5.41 -9.75 5.43
CA PHE A 58 6.02 -10.26 4.22
C PHE A 58 7.55 -10.28 4.32
N PRO A 59 8.22 -11.21 3.61
CA PRO A 59 9.68 -11.23 3.58
C PRO A 59 10.23 -9.97 2.92
N ASP A 60 11.47 -9.59 3.27
CA ASP A 60 12.16 -8.41 2.74
C ASP A 60 12.16 -8.34 1.20
N GLU A 61 12.15 -9.49 0.52
CA GLU A 61 12.03 -9.55 -0.94
C GLU A 61 10.79 -8.82 -1.47
N VAL A 62 9.66 -8.89 -0.76
CA VAL A 62 8.41 -8.20 -1.16
C VAL A 62 8.59 -6.68 -1.08
N THR A 63 9.28 -6.19 -0.04
CA THR A 63 9.64 -4.78 0.12
C THR A 63 10.59 -4.33 -0.98
N ASP A 64 11.62 -5.11 -1.30
CA ASP A 64 12.56 -4.80 -2.38
C ASP A 64 11.89 -4.75 -3.75
N VAL A 65 10.91 -5.62 -4.04
CA VAL A 65 10.20 -5.56 -5.32
C VAL A 65 9.29 -4.35 -5.45
N VAL A 66 8.64 -3.92 -4.37
CA VAL A 66 7.85 -2.69 -4.37
C VAL A 66 8.74 -1.46 -4.51
N ARG A 67 9.91 -1.44 -3.85
CA ARG A 67 10.89 -0.37 -4.04
C ARG A 67 11.38 -0.30 -5.49
N ALA A 68 11.67 -1.45 -6.10
CA ALA A 68 12.05 -1.52 -7.51
C ALA A 68 10.93 -1.00 -8.43
N LEU A 69 9.66 -1.33 -8.14
CA LEU A 69 8.50 -0.81 -8.84
C LEU A 69 8.44 0.71 -8.78
N TYR A 70 8.57 1.29 -7.58
CA TYR A 70 8.58 2.73 -7.39
C TYR A 70 9.65 3.42 -8.25
N LEU A 71 10.90 2.91 -8.21
CA LEU A 71 12.01 3.45 -9.00
C LEU A 71 11.77 3.32 -10.51
N LEU A 72 11.21 2.21 -10.97
CA LEU A 72 10.86 2.02 -12.38
C LEU A 72 9.84 3.06 -12.84
N ARG A 73 8.77 3.28 -12.08
CA ARG A 73 7.74 4.30 -12.39
C ARG A 73 8.33 5.70 -12.42
N LYS A 74 9.15 6.04 -11.41
CA LYS A 74 9.84 7.33 -11.30
C LYS A 74 10.75 7.60 -12.50
N ASN A 75 11.54 6.61 -12.91
CA ASN A 75 12.45 6.72 -14.05
C ASN A 75 11.74 6.73 -15.42
N ALA A 76 10.57 6.09 -15.51
CA ALA A 76 9.72 6.10 -16.70
C ALA A 76 8.88 7.38 -16.84
N ASN A 77 9.00 8.33 -15.90
CA ASN A 77 8.20 9.57 -15.85
C ASN A 77 6.68 9.29 -15.85
N GLU A 78 6.28 8.21 -15.16
CA GLU A 78 4.88 7.90 -14.93
C GLU A 78 4.23 8.87 -13.92
N PRO A 79 2.89 8.94 -13.88
CA PRO A 79 2.19 9.70 -12.85
C PRO A 79 2.65 9.27 -11.44
N ARG A 80 2.87 10.29 -10.59
CA ARG A 80 3.25 10.09 -9.19
C ARG A 80 2.22 9.21 -8.50
N ALA A 81 2.72 8.29 -7.69
CA ALA A 81 1.92 7.42 -6.86
C ALA A 81 2.69 7.11 -5.58
N ASN A 82 2.08 7.37 -4.44
CA ASN A 82 2.53 6.93 -3.12
C ASN A 82 1.61 5.85 -2.54
N ARG A 83 0.60 5.42 -3.30
CA ARG A 83 -0.25 4.28 -2.99
C ARG A 83 -0.36 3.31 -4.16
N LEU A 84 -0.38 2.03 -3.82
CA LEU A 84 -0.68 0.93 -4.72
C LEU A 84 -1.71 0.02 -4.04
N GLN A 85 -2.85 -0.20 -4.69
CA GLN A 85 -3.84 -1.19 -4.28
C GLN A 85 -3.79 -2.39 -5.23
N ILE A 86 -3.77 -3.59 -4.68
CA ILE A 86 -3.86 -4.85 -5.42
C ILE A 86 -5.09 -5.61 -4.93
N ASP A 87 -6.04 -5.83 -5.83
CA ASP A 87 -7.15 -6.74 -5.63
C ASP A 87 -6.81 -8.06 -6.33
N LEU A 88 -6.60 -9.13 -5.57
CA LEU A 88 -6.32 -10.48 -6.08
C LEU A 88 -7.52 -11.38 -5.78
N THR A 89 -7.90 -12.24 -6.72
CA THR A 89 -8.90 -13.29 -6.52
C THR A 89 -8.22 -14.63 -6.28
N ALA A 90 -8.88 -15.55 -5.57
CA ALA A 90 -8.37 -16.91 -5.37
C ALA A 90 -8.14 -17.72 -6.66
N GLN A 91 -8.66 -17.22 -7.79
CA GLN A 91 -8.45 -17.78 -9.14
C GLN A 91 -7.18 -17.23 -9.83
N GLY A 92 -6.39 -16.40 -9.15
CA GLY A 92 -5.17 -15.79 -9.68
C GLY A 92 -5.40 -14.57 -10.58
N LYS A 93 -6.65 -14.08 -10.72
CA LYS A 93 -6.90 -12.81 -11.42
C LYS A 93 -6.62 -11.67 -10.46
N PHE A 94 -5.85 -10.68 -10.90
CA PHE A 94 -5.56 -9.50 -10.10
C PHE A 94 -5.81 -8.20 -10.87
N LYS A 95 -6.00 -7.12 -10.12
CA LYS A 95 -6.04 -5.74 -10.58
C LYS A 95 -5.10 -4.92 -9.69
N ALA A 96 -4.26 -4.08 -10.30
CA ALA A 96 -3.39 -3.15 -9.60
C ALA A 96 -3.79 -1.72 -9.95
N GLU A 97 -3.89 -0.86 -8.95
CA GLU A 97 -4.25 0.56 -9.10
C GLU A 97 -3.26 1.43 -8.35
N PHE A 98 -2.67 2.39 -9.06
CA PHE A 98 -1.78 3.38 -8.48
C PHE A 98 -2.54 4.68 -8.25
N SER A 99 -2.33 5.29 -7.09
CA SER A 99 -2.96 6.56 -6.74
C SER A 99 -2.01 7.47 -5.97
N TRP A 100 -2.35 8.76 -5.98
CA TRP A 100 -1.64 9.79 -5.25
C TRP A 100 -2.52 10.28 -4.10
N ASP A 101 -2.00 10.15 -2.89
CA ASP A 101 -2.57 10.71 -1.68
C ASP A 101 -1.73 11.91 -1.24
N GLN A 102 -2.26 13.12 -1.46
CA GLN A 102 -1.55 14.35 -1.14
C GLN A 102 -1.39 14.54 0.37
N GLU A 103 -2.36 14.10 1.18
CA GLU A 103 -2.27 14.20 2.64
C GLU A 103 -1.14 13.31 3.17
N LEU A 104 -1.05 12.07 2.68
CA LEU A 104 0.03 11.15 3.01
C LEU A 104 1.40 11.69 2.60
N GLN A 105 1.51 12.29 1.41
CA GLN A 105 2.78 12.88 0.98
C GLN A 105 3.20 14.04 1.89
N ASP A 106 2.26 14.92 2.23
CA ASP A 106 2.54 16.06 3.10
C ASP A 106 2.89 15.62 4.53
N GLU A 107 2.31 14.51 5.00
CA GLU A 107 2.67 13.88 6.27
C GLU A 107 4.13 13.39 6.24
N ASP A 108 4.49 12.61 5.22
CA ASP A 108 5.83 12.06 5.03
C ASP A 108 6.89 13.18 4.96
N ASP A 109 6.67 14.20 4.13
CA ASP A 109 7.57 15.37 4.01
C ASP A 109 7.72 16.11 5.36
N PHE A 110 6.63 16.24 6.12
CA PHE A 110 6.63 16.93 7.41
C PHE A 110 7.47 16.18 8.45
N PHE A 111 7.29 14.86 8.57
CA PHE A 111 8.06 14.05 9.51
C PHE A 111 9.52 13.87 9.07
N ALA A 112 9.79 13.75 7.77
CA ALA A 112 11.14 13.73 7.22
C ALA A 112 11.92 15.03 7.53
N ALA A 113 11.22 16.17 7.62
CA ALA A 113 11.79 17.46 8.05
C ALA A 113 12.01 17.58 9.58
N GLY A 114 11.72 16.53 10.36
CA GLY A 114 11.84 16.53 11.82
C GLY A 114 10.64 17.12 12.56
N GLY A 115 9.48 17.19 11.90
CA GLY A 115 8.24 17.64 12.49
C GLY A 115 7.74 16.73 13.64
N SER A 116 6.95 17.28 14.55
CA SER A 116 6.37 16.54 15.67
C SER A 116 4.91 16.16 15.39
N ALA A 117 4.44 15.04 15.95
CA ALA A 117 3.05 14.60 15.76
C ALA A 117 2.01 15.64 16.19
N ARG A 118 2.32 16.42 17.24
CA ARG A 118 1.46 17.52 17.71
C ARG A 118 1.32 18.62 16.65
N ASP A 119 2.42 19.00 16.03
CA ASP A 119 2.45 20.04 15.01
C ASP A 119 1.78 19.56 13.71
N TRP A 120 1.98 18.28 13.36
CA TRP A 120 1.29 17.65 12.23
C TRP A 120 -0.23 17.70 12.39
N VAL A 121 -0.77 17.30 13.55
CA VAL A 121 -2.23 17.32 13.80
C VAL A 121 -2.82 18.71 13.58
N ALA A 122 -2.15 19.77 14.08
CA ALA A 122 -2.59 21.14 13.89
C ALA A 122 -2.53 21.58 12.41
N LEU A 123 -1.46 21.21 11.68
CA LEU A 123 -1.29 21.53 10.27
C LEU A 123 -2.31 20.78 9.39
N ARG A 124 -2.51 19.49 9.65
CA ARG A 124 -3.47 18.64 8.96
C ARG A 124 -4.89 19.16 9.11
N ASP A 125 -5.32 19.47 10.33
CA ASP A 125 -6.66 20.02 10.60
C ASP A 125 -6.89 21.35 9.84
N ALA A 126 -5.89 22.24 9.83
CA ALA A 126 -5.97 23.50 9.11
C ALA A 126 -6.02 23.33 7.58
N LYS A 127 -5.38 22.28 7.03
CA LYS A 127 -5.23 22.08 5.57
C LYS A 127 -6.30 21.17 4.96
N TYR A 128 -6.68 20.10 5.65
CA TYR A 128 -7.61 19.07 5.16
C TYR A 128 -8.92 19.02 5.95
N GLY A 129 -9.00 19.74 7.08
CA GLY A 129 -10.12 19.69 8.00
C GLY A 129 -10.02 18.53 9.00
N PRO A 130 -10.97 18.46 9.94
CA PRO A 130 -11.04 17.36 10.90
C PRO A 130 -11.25 16.04 10.15
N PRO A 131 -10.70 14.92 10.65
CA PRO A 131 -10.97 13.61 10.08
C PRO A 131 -12.49 13.35 10.07
N ASP A 132 -13.00 12.77 8.99
CA ASP A 132 -14.41 12.34 8.88
C ASP A 132 -14.64 11.20 9.87
N VAL A 133 -14.92 11.54 11.13
CA VAL A 133 -15.37 10.58 12.14
C VAL A 133 -16.81 10.25 11.77
N LYS A 134 -17.00 9.21 10.96
CA LYS A 134 -18.32 8.60 10.82
C LYS A 134 -18.63 7.94 12.16
N GLU A 135 -19.50 8.61 12.93
CA GLU A 135 -20.16 8.09 14.13
C GLU A 135 -20.91 6.78 13.86
#